data_AF-A0A194V2B3-F1
#
_entry.id   AF-A0A194V2B3-F1
#
_cell.length_a   1.000
_cell.length_b   1.000
_cell.length_c   1.000
_cell.angle_alpha   90.00
_cell.angle_beta   90.00
_cell.angle_gamma   90.00
#
_symmetry.space_group_name_H-M   'P 1'
#
loop_
_entity.id
_entity.type
_entity.pdbx_description
1 polymer ?
#
loop_
_entity_poly.entity_id
_entity_poly.type
_entity_poly.pdbx_seq_one_letter_code
_entity_poly.pdbx_strand_id
1 'polypeptide(L)'
;MASDKKSRTQYWAERLECPVDDNANYRNTFWCNRDLIPIPEDRRTWTWQGFAGYWVICGAIIGPKFRDLANTLPVSANVDTASLISFFVFITIFLPLPMIPPEKLQLPFRIVFVMITATMFGMLGWSIHAAGGAGALMSAPATSSGSSLSWAAVFGLQSIVGSQASGCLGQSDWTRYARSPNSALFGQFICAPIFIVVTSVCGILITSAAATIYGEYIWNPFELLLTVQDHSMTPASRAGTFFAGLGFLVDQLALCQMLNGISTGMDMAALCPKWINIRRGCYILTVVAVAICPWNYVTNPGTFITVLSGWSVFLSPMTGIVVSDYFLVRKGEYHIGDMYMGNSHSAYWYDFGFNWRCFSAWILGMAPLLRT
;
A
#
# COMPACT_ATOMS: atom_id res chain seq x y z
N MET A 1 -48.50 16.04 6.76
CA MET A 1 -47.53 14.91 6.80
C MET A 1 -46.06 15.31 6.54
N ALA A 2 -45.68 16.60 6.58
CA ALA A 2 -44.31 17.03 6.23
C ALA A 2 -43.39 17.36 7.43
N SER A 3 -43.94 17.64 8.62
CA SER A 3 -43.15 18.07 9.78
C SER A 3 -42.15 17.02 10.26
N ASP A 4 -42.59 15.75 10.31
CA ASP A 4 -41.88 14.65 10.97
C ASP A 4 -40.70 14.05 10.17
N LYS A 5 -40.47 14.53 8.93
CA LYS A 5 -39.21 14.24 8.23
C LYS A 5 -38.07 15.13 8.75
N LYS A 6 -38.35 16.38 9.17
CA LYS A 6 -37.32 17.29 9.70
C LYS A 6 -36.77 16.81 11.04
N SER A 7 -37.65 16.37 11.96
CA SER A 7 -37.27 15.78 13.26
C SER A 7 -36.28 14.63 13.06
N ARG A 8 -36.60 13.67 12.19
CA ARG A 8 -35.70 12.55 11.87
C ARG A 8 -34.38 13.00 11.24
N THR A 9 -34.36 13.96 10.32
CA THR A 9 -33.09 14.44 9.75
C THR A 9 -32.23 15.20 10.75
N GLN A 10 -32.81 15.94 11.69
CA GLN A 10 -32.07 16.58 12.78
C GLN A 10 -31.54 15.53 13.78
N TYR A 11 -32.38 14.59 14.21
CA TYR A 11 -31.99 13.48 15.07
C TYR A 11 -30.81 12.66 14.51
N TRP A 12 -30.83 12.37 13.20
CA TRP A 12 -29.69 11.69 12.56
C TRP A 12 -28.48 12.60 12.34
N ALA A 13 -28.65 13.92 12.19
CA ALA A 13 -27.53 14.86 12.13
C ALA A 13 -26.83 14.99 13.48
N GLU A 14 -27.58 15.22 14.56
CA GLU A 14 -27.10 15.25 15.96
C GLU A 14 -26.41 13.93 16.35
N ARG A 15 -26.88 12.79 15.82
CA ARG A 15 -26.30 11.46 16.05
C ARG A 15 -25.12 11.11 15.11
N LEU A 16 -24.87 11.91 14.07
CA LEU A 16 -23.70 11.84 13.19
C LEU A 16 -22.62 12.87 13.55
N GLU A 17 -22.98 13.88 14.33
CA GLU A 17 -22.09 14.84 14.96
C GLU A 17 -21.22 14.15 16.02
N CYS A 18 -19.98 14.61 16.20
CA CYS A 18 -19.05 13.95 17.10
C CYS A 18 -19.46 14.19 18.57
N PRO A 19 -19.46 13.16 19.44
CA PRO A 19 -19.83 13.33 20.84
C PRO A 19 -18.88 14.32 21.54
N VAL A 20 -19.39 15.12 22.47
CA VAL A 20 -18.61 16.05 23.32
C VAL A 20 -18.38 15.40 24.69
N ASP A 21 -17.29 15.74 25.39
CA ASP A 21 -17.05 15.31 26.77
C ASP A 21 -17.86 16.14 27.79
N ASP A 22 -18.34 15.51 28.86
CA ASP A 22 -19.27 16.13 29.84
C ASP A 22 -18.71 17.35 30.61
N ASN A 23 -17.39 17.60 30.53
CA ASN A 23 -16.70 18.75 31.13
C ASN A 23 -15.86 19.55 30.09
N ALA A 24 -16.28 19.56 28.81
CA ALA A 24 -15.59 20.23 27.72
C ALA A 24 -15.68 21.78 27.77
N ASN A 25 -14.53 22.45 27.77
CA ASN A 25 -14.41 23.92 27.65
C ASN A 25 -14.45 24.42 26.18
N TYR A 26 -15.00 23.63 25.26
CA TYR A 26 -15.06 23.91 23.82
C TYR A 26 -16.39 23.43 23.23
N ARG A 27 -16.72 23.89 22.03
CA ARG A 27 -17.87 23.40 21.24
C ARG A 27 -17.40 22.75 19.95
N ASN A 28 -18.18 21.77 19.48
CA ASN A 28 -18.11 21.35 18.09
C ASN A 28 -18.38 22.55 17.17
N THR A 29 -17.53 22.70 16.17
CA THR A 29 -17.63 23.71 15.11
C THR A 29 -17.04 23.12 13.83
N PHE A 30 -17.08 23.87 12.73
CA PHE A 30 -16.40 23.48 11.49
C PHE A 30 -14.87 23.31 11.63
N TRP A 31 -14.28 23.81 12.73
CA TRP A 31 -12.82 23.89 12.95
C TRP A 31 -12.35 23.23 14.26
N CYS A 32 -13.26 22.77 15.12
CA CYS A 32 -12.95 22.19 16.43
C CYS A 32 -13.94 21.07 16.75
N ASN A 33 -13.43 19.96 17.28
CA ASN A 33 -14.12 18.71 17.55
C ASN A 33 -13.32 18.01 18.68
N ARG A 34 -13.97 17.17 19.47
CA ARG A 34 -13.34 16.24 20.42
C ARG A 34 -12.12 15.49 19.86
N ASP A 35 -12.12 15.10 18.58
CA ASP A 35 -10.96 14.45 17.92
C ASP A 35 -9.69 15.34 17.81
N LEU A 36 -9.79 16.67 17.99
CA LEU A 36 -8.65 17.60 17.98
C LEU A 36 -7.97 17.74 19.36
N ILE A 37 -8.49 17.08 20.41
CA ILE A 37 -8.05 17.24 21.80
C ILE A 37 -7.70 15.85 22.37
N PRO A 38 -6.60 15.68 23.13
CA PRO A 38 -6.10 14.33 23.45
C PRO A 38 -7.07 13.51 24.31
N ILE A 39 -7.32 12.27 23.88
CA ILE A 39 -8.24 11.32 24.54
C ILE A 39 -7.55 9.99 24.88
N PRO A 40 -7.98 9.29 25.95
CA PRO A 40 -7.17 8.27 26.61
C PRO A 40 -6.90 6.98 25.82
N GLU A 41 -6.05 6.13 26.39
CA GLU A 41 -5.39 5.04 25.69
C GLU A 41 -6.24 3.76 25.48
N ASP A 42 -7.45 3.74 26.04
CA ASP A 42 -8.24 2.54 26.35
C ASP A 42 -8.98 1.90 25.17
N ARG A 43 -9.12 2.59 24.02
CA ARG A 43 -10.03 2.19 22.93
C ARG A 43 -9.34 2.08 21.56
N ARG A 44 -8.72 0.93 21.30
CA ARG A 44 -8.13 0.50 20.00
C ARG A 44 -8.54 -0.94 19.67
N THR A 45 -8.47 -1.37 18.40
CA THR A 45 -7.98 -2.71 17.95
C THR A 45 -7.84 -2.73 16.41
N TRP A 46 -7.42 -3.85 15.79
CA TRP A 46 -6.50 -3.75 14.63
C TRP A 46 -6.36 -4.99 13.71
N THR A 47 -6.72 -4.88 12.42
CA THR A 47 -6.89 -5.95 11.39
C THR A 47 -5.70 -6.52 10.49
N TRP A 48 -5.61 -6.16 9.16
CA TRP A 48 -5.37 -7.08 7.97
C TRP A 48 -4.01 -7.59 7.50
N GLN A 49 -3.46 -7.00 6.43
CA GLN A 49 -3.28 -7.58 5.07
C GLN A 49 -2.68 -9.00 4.91
N GLY A 50 -3.14 -9.96 5.70
CA GLY A 50 -2.75 -11.35 5.62
C GLY A 50 -3.44 -12.17 4.55
N PHE A 51 -3.14 -11.99 3.26
CA PHE A 51 -3.74 -12.82 2.20
C PHE A 51 -2.98 -14.11 1.94
N ALA A 52 -1.90 -14.01 1.18
CA ALA A 52 -1.06 -15.15 0.87
C ALA A 52 -0.25 -15.60 2.11
N GLY A 53 -0.02 -14.71 3.08
CA GLY A 53 0.45 -15.09 4.42
C GLY A 53 -0.52 -16.02 5.15
N TYR A 54 -1.84 -15.81 5.05
CA TYR A 54 -2.86 -16.68 5.67
C TYR A 54 -2.86 -18.06 5.01
N TRP A 55 -2.75 -18.15 3.69
CA TRP A 55 -2.65 -19.42 2.98
C TRP A 55 -1.49 -20.30 3.49
N VAL A 56 -0.28 -19.74 3.59
CA VAL A 56 0.89 -20.49 4.08
C VAL A 56 0.74 -20.81 5.57
N ILE A 57 0.23 -19.87 6.38
CA ILE A 57 -0.02 -20.07 7.81
C ILE A 57 -1.06 -21.16 8.07
N CYS A 58 -2.15 -21.21 7.32
CA CYS A 58 -3.22 -22.19 7.51
C CYS A 58 -2.93 -23.54 6.86
N GLY A 59 -2.17 -23.59 5.76
CA GLY A 59 -1.53 -24.83 5.31
C GLY A 59 -0.63 -25.42 6.41
N ALA A 60 0.18 -24.58 7.06
CA ALA A 60 1.06 -25.00 8.14
C ALA A 60 0.32 -25.36 9.45
N ILE A 61 -0.74 -24.64 9.85
CA ILE A 61 -1.45 -24.83 11.14
C ILE A 61 -2.62 -25.80 11.03
N ILE A 62 -3.50 -25.66 10.02
CA ILE A 62 -4.80 -26.36 9.93
C ILE A 62 -4.67 -27.70 9.19
N GLY A 63 -3.63 -27.85 8.36
CA GLY A 63 -3.31 -29.10 7.67
C GLY A 63 -4.20 -29.39 6.45
N PRO A 64 -4.14 -30.62 5.88
CA PRO A 64 -4.67 -30.92 4.55
C PRO A 64 -6.13 -30.52 4.32
N LYS A 65 -6.99 -30.64 5.35
CA LYS A 65 -8.44 -30.38 5.23
C LYS A 65 -8.84 -28.96 4.81
N PHE A 66 -7.96 -27.95 4.94
CA PHE A 66 -8.24 -26.60 4.42
C PHE A 66 -7.64 -26.38 3.02
N ARG A 67 -6.54 -27.05 2.70
CA ARG A 67 -5.94 -27.10 1.36
C ARG A 67 -6.87 -27.84 0.38
N ASP A 68 -7.39 -28.99 0.81
CA ASP A 68 -8.20 -29.90 0.01
C ASP A 68 -9.70 -29.52 0.06
N LEU A 69 -10.02 -28.25 0.35
CA LEU A 69 -11.39 -27.78 0.45
C LEU A 69 -12.06 -27.77 -0.94
N ALA A 70 -13.01 -28.67 -1.15
CA ALA A 70 -13.74 -28.78 -2.41
C ALA A 70 -14.38 -27.44 -2.82
N ASN A 71 -14.07 -26.96 -4.02
CA ASN A 71 -14.61 -25.69 -4.51
C ASN A 71 -16.12 -25.79 -4.77
N THR A 72 -16.90 -24.95 -4.09
CA THR A 72 -18.36 -24.83 -4.24
C THR A 72 -18.78 -23.71 -5.20
N LEU A 73 -17.83 -22.89 -5.68
CA LEU A 73 -18.09 -21.78 -6.60
C LEU A 73 -18.05 -22.23 -8.07
N PRO A 74 -18.91 -21.66 -8.95
CA PRO A 74 -18.86 -21.94 -10.38
C PRO A 74 -17.58 -21.37 -11.00
N VAL A 75 -17.10 -21.99 -12.09
CA VAL A 75 -15.87 -21.57 -12.80
C VAL A 75 -15.92 -20.10 -13.24
N SER A 76 -17.11 -19.57 -13.54
CA SER A 76 -17.34 -18.16 -13.90
C SER A 76 -17.12 -17.15 -12.75
N ALA A 77 -16.85 -17.60 -11.52
CA ALA A 77 -16.53 -16.73 -10.39
C ALA A 77 -15.07 -16.22 -10.42
N ASN A 78 -14.18 -16.84 -11.21
CA ASN A 78 -12.74 -16.54 -11.31
C ASN A 78 -12.00 -16.60 -9.95
N VAL A 79 -12.55 -17.31 -8.96
CA VAL A 79 -11.98 -17.50 -7.62
C VAL A 79 -12.50 -18.82 -7.04
N ASP A 80 -11.67 -19.51 -6.26
CA ASP A 80 -12.07 -20.71 -5.52
C ASP A 80 -12.63 -20.37 -4.13
N THR A 81 -13.26 -21.36 -3.49
CA THR A 81 -13.92 -21.19 -2.19
C THR A 81 -12.97 -20.86 -1.05
N ALA A 82 -11.78 -21.46 -1.01
CA ALA A 82 -10.80 -21.20 0.05
C ALA A 82 -10.12 -19.84 -0.14
N SER A 83 -9.89 -19.39 -1.38
CA SER A 83 -9.51 -18.00 -1.68
C SER A 83 -10.58 -17.02 -1.24
N LEU A 84 -11.86 -17.26 -1.54
CA LEU A 84 -12.93 -16.32 -1.19
C LEU A 84 -13.21 -16.30 0.34
N ILE A 85 -13.11 -17.44 1.03
CA ILE A 85 -13.12 -17.50 2.50
C ILE A 85 -11.94 -16.71 3.05
N SER A 86 -10.73 -16.92 2.51
CA SER A 86 -9.56 -16.12 2.87
C SER A 86 -9.84 -14.64 2.65
N PHE A 87 -10.58 -14.24 1.60
CA PHE A 87 -10.87 -12.82 1.29
C PHE A 87 -11.70 -12.15 2.39
N PHE A 88 -12.71 -12.83 2.92
CA PHE A 88 -13.49 -12.29 4.01
C PHE A 88 -12.87 -12.54 5.39
N VAL A 89 -11.98 -13.53 5.56
CA VAL A 89 -11.09 -13.58 6.73
C VAL A 89 -10.18 -12.36 6.72
N PHE A 90 -9.46 -12.10 5.64
CA PHE A 90 -8.60 -10.93 5.40
C PHE A 90 -9.33 -9.59 5.53
N ILE A 91 -10.57 -9.43 5.02
CA ILE A 91 -11.36 -8.19 5.16
C ILE A 91 -12.03 -8.05 6.55
N THR A 92 -12.49 -9.13 7.18
CA THR A 92 -13.01 -9.08 8.56
C THR A 92 -11.89 -8.74 9.51
N ILE A 93 -10.80 -9.47 9.33
CA ILE A 93 -9.50 -9.14 9.87
C ILE A 93 -8.95 -7.92 9.09
N PHE A 94 -9.68 -6.93 8.55
CA PHE A 94 -9.12 -5.59 8.16
C PHE A 94 -9.62 -4.49 9.08
N LEU A 95 -10.94 -4.42 9.18
CA LEU A 95 -11.68 -3.17 9.33
C LEU A 95 -11.18 -2.17 10.38
N PRO A 96 -10.56 -2.52 11.51
CA PRO A 96 -10.07 -1.54 12.47
C PRO A 96 -8.56 -1.21 12.37
N LEU A 97 -7.77 -1.65 11.36
CA LEU A 97 -6.45 -1.01 11.13
C LEU A 97 -6.54 0.52 11.02
N PRO A 98 -7.49 1.10 10.25
CA PRO A 98 -7.71 2.54 10.15
C PRO A 98 -8.06 3.23 11.48
N MET A 99 -8.28 2.49 12.57
CA MET A 99 -8.47 3.10 13.90
C MET A 99 -7.17 3.64 14.49
N ILE A 100 -6.00 3.03 14.22
CA ILE A 100 -4.72 3.61 14.67
C ILE A 100 -4.43 4.89 13.86
N PRO A 101 -4.24 6.04 14.55
CA PRO A 101 -3.83 7.28 13.91
C PRO A 101 -2.43 7.17 13.25
N PRO A 102 -2.17 7.91 12.15
CA PRO A 102 -0.90 7.86 11.43
C PRO A 102 0.33 8.09 12.33
N GLU A 103 0.24 9.01 13.30
CA GLU A 103 1.37 9.37 14.18
C GLU A 103 1.77 8.26 15.17
N LYS A 104 0.93 7.23 15.35
CA LYS A 104 1.17 6.10 16.27
C LYS A 104 1.68 4.83 15.57
N LEU A 105 1.84 4.84 14.24
CA LEU A 105 2.30 3.68 13.46
C LEU A 105 3.78 3.33 13.64
N GLN A 106 4.58 4.22 14.23
CA GLN A 106 6.03 4.01 14.39
C GLN A 106 6.40 2.73 15.15
N LEU A 107 5.60 2.31 16.13
CA LEU A 107 5.84 1.07 16.88
C LEU A 107 5.41 -0.18 16.08
N PRO A 108 4.18 -0.26 15.52
CA PRO A 108 3.82 -1.29 14.54
C PRO A 108 4.88 -1.47 13.45
N PHE A 109 5.32 -0.38 12.78
CA PHE A 109 6.30 -0.47 11.70
C PHE A 109 7.69 -0.99 12.14
N ARG A 110 8.11 -0.77 13.40
CA ARG A 110 9.34 -1.39 13.93
C ARG A 110 9.19 -2.89 14.13
N ILE A 111 8.02 -3.35 14.59
CA ILE A 111 7.71 -4.79 14.74
C ILE A 111 7.67 -5.44 13.35
N VAL A 112 7.00 -4.79 12.40
CA VAL A 112 6.92 -5.23 11.00
C VAL A 112 8.31 -5.35 10.39
N PHE A 113 9.14 -4.31 10.51
CA PHE A 113 10.51 -4.30 10.00
C PHE A 113 11.35 -5.47 10.54
N VAL A 114 11.25 -5.79 11.83
CA VAL A 114 11.95 -6.95 12.41
C VAL A 114 11.40 -8.27 11.85
N MET A 115 10.07 -8.40 11.73
CA MET A 115 9.42 -9.62 11.20
C MET A 115 9.79 -9.89 9.73
N ILE A 116 9.75 -8.87 8.86
CA ILE A 116 10.10 -9.03 7.44
C ILE A 116 11.60 -9.22 7.23
N THR A 117 12.45 -8.53 8.02
CA THR A 117 13.90 -8.72 7.98
C THR A 117 14.29 -10.15 8.39
N ALA A 118 13.70 -10.66 9.47
CA ALA A 118 13.91 -12.04 9.91
C ALA A 118 13.41 -13.06 8.88
N THR A 119 12.28 -12.77 8.21
CA THR A 119 11.72 -13.61 7.13
C THR A 119 12.62 -13.64 5.91
N MET A 120 13.07 -12.48 5.43
CA MET A 120 13.95 -12.34 4.27
C MET A 120 15.27 -13.09 4.46
N PHE A 121 15.96 -12.86 5.59
CA PHE A 121 17.21 -13.56 5.88
C PHE A 121 17.02 -15.03 6.24
N GLY A 122 15.89 -15.41 6.84
CA GLY A 122 15.52 -16.80 7.10
C GLY A 122 15.30 -17.59 5.82
N MET A 123 14.55 -17.04 4.86
CA MET A 123 14.34 -17.64 3.55
C MET A 123 15.64 -17.72 2.75
N LEU A 124 16.46 -16.67 2.77
CA LEU A 124 17.78 -16.66 2.09
C LEU A 124 18.73 -17.72 2.67
N GLY A 125 18.80 -17.84 4.00
CA GLY A 125 19.62 -18.84 4.67
C GLY A 125 19.15 -20.27 4.36
N TRP A 126 17.83 -20.49 4.38
CA TRP A 126 17.24 -21.77 3.97
C TRP A 126 17.52 -22.09 2.50
N SER A 127 17.29 -21.16 1.57
CA SER A 127 17.40 -21.43 0.13
C SER A 127 18.84 -21.70 -0.29
N ILE A 128 19.80 -20.90 0.21
CA ILE A 128 21.24 -21.12 -0.06
C ILE A 128 21.70 -22.45 0.51
N HIS A 129 21.24 -22.84 1.70
CA HIS A 129 21.57 -24.13 2.30
C HIS A 129 20.99 -25.30 1.49
N ALA A 130 19.70 -25.23 1.11
CA ALA A 130 19.02 -26.28 0.35
C ALA A 130 19.54 -26.42 -1.10
N ALA A 131 19.99 -25.33 -1.74
CA ALA A 131 20.62 -25.35 -3.05
C ALA A 131 22.13 -25.70 -3.02
N GLY A 132 22.73 -25.84 -1.84
CA GLY A 132 24.17 -26.04 -1.67
C GLY A 132 25.04 -24.84 -2.10
N GLY A 133 24.46 -23.65 -2.26
CA GLY A 133 25.14 -22.46 -2.76
C GLY A 133 24.17 -21.38 -3.24
N ALA A 134 24.69 -20.36 -3.92
CA ALA A 134 23.94 -19.18 -4.38
C ALA A 134 23.05 -19.42 -5.63
N GLY A 135 22.91 -20.68 -6.06
CA GLY A 135 22.05 -21.09 -7.18
C GLY A 135 22.56 -20.70 -8.58
N ALA A 136 21.76 -21.02 -9.59
CA ALA A 136 22.16 -20.99 -11.00
C ALA A 136 22.46 -19.58 -11.57
N LEU A 137 21.77 -18.53 -11.11
CA LEU A 137 21.89 -17.19 -11.70
C LEU A 137 23.28 -16.56 -11.47
N MET A 138 23.99 -16.96 -10.42
CA MET A 138 25.34 -16.45 -10.11
C MET A 138 26.42 -16.93 -11.09
N SER A 139 26.12 -17.92 -11.92
CA SER A 139 27.02 -18.46 -12.96
C SER A 139 26.39 -18.43 -14.36
N ALA A 140 25.23 -17.79 -14.52
CA ALA A 140 24.56 -17.69 -15.80
C ALA A 140 25.28 -16.67 -16.72
N PRO A 141 25.57 -17.01 -17.98
CA PRO A 141 26.17 -16.06 -18.93
C PRO A 141 25.16 -14.98 -19.33
N ALA A 142 25.66 -13.77 -19.63
CA ALA A 142 24.83 -12.68 -20.11
C ALA A 142 24.17 -13.02 -21.46
N THR A 143 22.84 -12.99 -21.52
CA THR A 143 22.04 -13.35 -22.70
C THR A 143 21.88 -12.21 -23.72
N SER A 144 22.20 -10.98 -23.33
CA SER A 144 22.07 -9.76 -24.13
C SER A 144 23.35 -8.93 -24.09
N SER A 145 23.69 -8.27 -25.19
CA SER A 145 24.89 -7.43 -25.31
C SER A 145 24.67 -6.23 -26.23
N GLY A 146 25.53 -5.23 -26.15
CA GLY A 146 25.42 -4.01 -26.97
C GLY A 146 24.15 -3.20 -26.66
N SER A 147 23.48 -2.69 -27.70
CA SER A 147 22.35 -1.77 -27.56
C SER A 147 21.12 -2.38 -26.88
N SER A 148 20.87 -3.70 -27.04
CA SER A 148 19.73 -4.36 -26.38
C SER A 148 19.93 -4.42 -24.87
N LEU A 149 21.16 -4.66 -24.40
CA LEU A 149 21.51 -4.62 -22.97
C LEU A 149 21.36 -3.20 -22.41
N SER A 150 21.83 -2.17 -23.14
CA SER A 150 21.66 -0.77 -22.73
C SER A 150 20.19 -0.37 -22.61
N TRP A 151 19.34 -0.72 -23.58
CA TRP A 151 17.91 -0.43 -23.51
C TRP A 151 17.19 -1.25 -22.42
N ALA A 152 17.58 -2.51 -22.18
CA ALA A 152 17.07 -3.30 -21.06
C ALA A 152 17.44 -2.68 -19.70
N ALA A 153 18.66 -2.12 -19.56
CA ALA A 153 19.07 -1.42 -18.35
C ALA A 153 18.27 -0.12 -18.13
N VAL A 154 18.04 0.68 -19.20
CA VAL A 154 17.16 1.86 -19.14
C VAL A 154 15.72 1.48 -18.77
N PHE A 155 15.19 0.39 -19.34
CA PHE A 155 13.85 -0.12 -19.02
C PHE A 155 13.75 -0.59 -17.55
N GLY A 156 14.78 -1.25 -17.03
CA GLY A 156 14.87 -1.64 -15.62
C GLY A 156 14.87 -0.43 -14.68
N LEU A 157 15.68 0.59 -14.98
CA LEU A 157 15.69 1.86 -14.24
C LEU A 157 14.32 2.55 -14.27
N GLN A 158 13.70 2.65 -15.44
CA GLN A 158 12.36 3.24 -15.61
C GLN A 158 11.29 2.45 -14.86
N SER A 159 11.39 1.12 -14.80
CA SER A 159 10.46 0.27 -14.05
C SER A 159 10.54 0.53 -12.54
N ILE A 160 11.75 0.65 -11.99
CA ILE A 160 11.98 1.01 -10.58
C ILE A 160 11.43 2.42 -10.30
N VAL A 161 11.78 3.43 -11.10
CA VAL A 161 11.27 4.81 -10.92
C VAL A 161 9.74 4.85 -11.01
N GLY A 162 9.15 4.16 -11.99
CA GLY A 162 7.70 4.09 -12.17
C GLY A 162 6.98 3.48 -10.97
N SER A 163 7.53 2.39 -10.40
CA SER A 163 6.97 1.75 -9.18
C SER A 163 6.93 2.68 -7.97
N GLN A 164 7.86 3.64 -7.88
CA GLN A 164 7.97 4.55 -6.73
C GLN A 164 7.23 5.88 -6.96
N ALA A 165 6.75 6.17 -8.17
CA ALA A 165 6.18 7.47 -8.54
C ALA A 165 4.99 7.89 -7.64
N SER A 166 4.12 6.95 -7.27
CA SER A 166 3.00 7.20 -6.34
C SER A 166 3.50 7.51 -4.92
N GLY A 167 4.48 6.73 -4.45
CA GLY A 167 5.12 6.95 -3.15
C GLY A 167 5.85 8.29 -3.05
N CYS A 168 6.41 8.79 -4.16
CA CYS A 168 7.03 10.12 -4.25
C CYS A 168 6.01 11.25 -4.11
N LEU A 169 4.87 11.17 -4.80
CA LEU A 169 3.83 12.21 -4.75
C LEU A 169 3.21 12.31 -3.34
N GLY A 170 2.96 11.16 -2.70
CA GLY A 170 2.42 11.08 -1.34
C GLY A 170 3.41 11.36 -0.20
N GLN A 171 4.67 11.78 -0.44
CA GLN A 171 5.61 12.04 0.66
C GLN A 171 5.19 13.22 1.56
N SER A 172 4.43 14.19 1.05
CA SER A 172 3.87 15.29 1.83
C SER A 172 3.06 14.80 3.04
N ASP A 173 2.34 13.69 2.85
CA ASP A 173 1.42 13.10 3.83
C ASP A 173 2.15 12.59 5.08
N TRP A 174 3.38 12.11 4.91
CA TRP A 174 4.19 11.54 5.98
C TRP A 174 5.19 12.56 6.53
N THR A 175 5.77 13.40 5.66
CA THR A 175 6.75 14.42 6.06
C THR A 175 6.12 15.55 6.89
N ARG A 176 4.82 15.82 6.78
CA ARG A 176 4.09 16.74 7.69
C ARG A 176 4.11 16.32 9.17
N TYR A 177 4.41 15.06 9.48
CA TYR A 177 4.56 14.54 10.85
C TYR A 177 6.02 14.56 11.34
N ALA A 178 6.96 15.06 10.54
CA ALA A 178 8.36 15.19 10.91
C ALA A 178 8.57 16.25 12.01
N ARG A 179 9.55 16.01 12.90
CA ARG A 179 9.96 16.99 13.93
C ARG A 179 10.94 18.05 13.41
N SER A 180 11.52 17.85 12.22
CA SER A 180 12.38 18.82 11.55
C SER A 180 12.31 18.64 10.03
N PRO A 181 12.52 19.70 9.22
CA PRO A 181 12.44 19.61 7.76
C PRO A 181 13.33 18.51 7.16
N ASN A 182 14.50 18.29 7.76
CA ASN A 182 15.51 17.35 7.26
C ASN A 182 15.29 15.91 7.74
N SER A 183 14.27 15.62 8.58
CA SER A 183 14.05 14.29 9.16
C SER A 183 13.86 13.19 8.10
N ALA A 184 13.26 13.54 6.96
CA ALA A 184 13.01 12.59 5.87
C ALA A 184 14.26 12.29 5.01
N LEU A 185 15.22 13.22 4.94
CA LEU A 185 16.33 13.15 3.99
C LEU A 185 17.21 11.92 4.22
N PHE A 186 17.57 11.61 5.47
CA PHE A 186 18.39 10.43 5.76
C PHE A 186 17.65 9.12 5.44
N GLY A 187 16.37 9.03 5.80
CA GLY A 187 15.53 7.87 5.49
C GLY A 187 15.39 7.62 3.99
N GLN A 188 15.09 8.67 3.22
CA GLN A 188 14.81 8.55 1.79
C GLN A 188 16.08 8.47 0.92
N PHE A 189 17.17 9.14 1.30
CA PHE A 189 18.39 9.20 0.50
C PHE A 189 19.40 8.09 0.84
N ILE A 190 19.42 7.60 2.09
CA ILE A 190 20.36 6.55 2.53
C ILE A 190 19.63 5.24 2.80
N CYS A 191 18.63 5.23 3.69
CA CYS A 191 18.01 3.97 4.11
C CYS A 191 17.21 3.29 2.99
N ALA A 192 16.35 4.02 2.28
CA ALA A 192 15.49 3.44 1.25
C ALA A 192 16.28 2.79 0.09
N PRO A 193 17.31 3.43 -0.53
CA PRO A 193 18.12 2.77 -1.56
C PRO A 193 18.86 1.52 -1.04
N ILE A 194 19.41 1.57 0.18
CA ILE A 194 20.12 0.43 0.79
C ILE A 194 19.14 -0.74 1.00
N PHE A 195 17.98 -0.51 1.60
CA PHE A 195 17.00 -1.58 1.83
C PHE A 195 16.41 -2.13 0.52
N ILE A 196 16.13 -1.28 -0.48
CA ILE A 196 15.69 -1.75 -1.80
C ILE A 196 16.75 -2.65 -2.43
N VAL A 197 18.02 -2.24 -2.46
CA VAL A 197 19.11 -3.06 -3.04
C VAL A 197 19.30 -4.37 -2.28
N VAL A 198 19.32 -4.35 -0.94
CA VAL A 198 19.47 -5.57 -0.13
C VAL A 198 18.31 -6.53 -0.39
N THR A 199 17.06 -6.07 -0.32
CA THR A 199 15.88 -6.91 -0.55
C THR A 199 15.85 -7.48 -1.98
N SER A 200 16.21 -6.67 -3.00
CA SER A 200 16.33 -7.15 -4.38
C SER A 200 17.40 -8.24 -4.53
N VAL A 201 18.59 -8.07 -3.92
CA VAL A 201 19.65 -9.10 -3.93
C VAL A 201 19.20 -10.37 -3.21
N CYS A 202 18.52 -10.26 -2.07
CA CYS A 202 17.96 -11.42 -1.38
C CYS A 202 16.92 -12.15 -2.25
N GLY A 203 16.00 -11.44 -2.91
CA GLY A 203 15.00 -12.03 -3.81
C GLY A 203 15.63 -12.73 -5.02
N ILE A 204 16.65 -12.14 -5.64
CA ILE A 204 17.39 -12.74 -6.76
C ILE A 204 18.11 -14.03 -6.31
N LEU A 205 18.78 -14.01 -5.14
CA LEU A 205 19.48 -15.19 -4.61
C LEU A 205 18.52 -16.31 -4.18
N ILE A 206 17.35 -15.96 -3.61
CA ILE A 206 16.29 -16.93 -3.28
C ILE A 206 15.74 -17.57 -4.57
N THR A 207 15.45 -16.77 -5.60
CA THR A 207 14.96 -17.26 -6.92
C THR A 207 16.01 -18.12 -7.63
N SER A 208 17.29 -17.71 -7.56
CA SER A 208 18.44 -18.44 -8.09
C SER A 208 18.58 -19.82 -7.44
N ALA A 209 18.45 -19.88 -6.11
CA ALA A 209 18.49 -21.11 -5.34
C ALA A 209 17.26 -22.00 -5.59
N ALA A 210 16.05 -21.42 -5.67
CA ALA A 210 14.82 -22.14 -6.00
C ALA A 210 14.93 -22.88 -7.34
N ALA A 211 15.53 -22.26 -8.36
CA ALA A 211 15.79 -22.92 -9.65
C ALA A 211 16.78 -24.10 -9.56
N THR A 212 17.70 -24.08 -8.60
CA THR A 212 18.59 -25.22 -8.33
C THR A 212 17.90 -26.33 -7.51
N ILE A 213 16.93 -26.00 -6.67
CA ILE A 213 16.20 -26.96 -5.81
C ILE A 213 15.05 -27.65 -6.58
N TYR A 214 14.28 -26.88 -7.36
CA TYR A 214 13.04 -27.32 -8.01
C TYR A 214 13.12 -27.38 -9.54
N GLY A 215 14.17 -26.84 -10.16
CA GLY A 215 14.34 -26.77 -11.62
C GLY A 215 13.66 -25.57 -12.30
N GLU A 216 12.95 -24.72 -11.55
CA GLU A 216 12.17 -23.60 -12.07
C GLU A 216 12.38 -22.28 -11.30
N TYR A 217 12.24 -21.14 -11.98
CA TYR A 217 12.49 -19.81 -11.42
C TYR A 217 11.28 -19.25 -10.66
N ILE A 218 11.07 -19.75 -9.44
CA ILE A 218 9.99 -19.28 -8.54
C ILE A 218 10.35 -17.91 -7.95
N TRP A 219 9.99 -16.84 -8.66
CA TRP A 219 10.24 -15.45 -8.28
C TRP A 219 9.24 -14.90 -7.24
N ASN A 220 8.07 -15.54 -7.13
CA ASN A 220 7.01 -15.17 -6.20
C ASN A 220 7.24 -15.85 -4.84
N PRO A 221 7.50 -15.10 -3.75
CA PRO A 221 7.87 -15.70 -2.47
C PRO A 221 6.72 -16.49 -1.83
N PHE A 222 5.46 -16.15 -2.12
CA PHE A 222 4.31 -16.90 -1.60
C PHE A 222 4.16 -18.26 -2.27
N GLU A 223 4.38 -18.31 -3.58
CA GLU A 223 4.39 -19.52 -4.39
C GLU A 223 5.55 -20.44 -3.98
N LEU A 224 6.74 -19.89 -3.75
CA LEU A 224 7.88 -20.65 -3.20
C LEU A 224 7.55 -21.30 -1.85
N LEU A 225 6.87 -20.58 -0.94
CA LEU A 225 6.47 -21.15 0.35
C LEU A 225 5.42 -22.27 0.21
N LEU A 226 4.59 -22.26 -0.84
CA LEU A 226 3.69 -23.36 -1.17
C LEU A 226 4.46 -24.54 -1.79
N THR A 227 5.33 -24.30 -2.78
CA THR A 227 6.18 -25.33 -3.41
C THR A 227 7.07 -26.05 -2.39
N VAL A 228 7.52 -25.36 -1.34
CA VAL A 228 8.24 -25.93 -0.18
C VAL A 228 7.34 -26.87 0.64
N GLN A 229 6.07 -26.51 0.86
CA GLN A 229 5.10 -27.37 1.55
C GLN A 229 4.74 -28.60 0.71
N ASP A 230 4.60 -28.44 -0.62
CA ASP A 230 4.24 -29.51 -1.56
C ASP A 230 5.33 -30.59 -1.68
N HIS A 231 6.60 -30.18 -1.80
CA HIS A 231 7.71 -31.11 -1.89
C HIS A 231 8.17 -31.67 -0.53
N SER A 232 7.85 -30.99 0.59
CA SER A 232 8.28 -31.40 1.93
C SER A 232 7.28 -31.01 3.01
N MET A 233 6.39 -31.94 3.38
CA MET A 233 5.45 -31.76 4.49
C MET A 233 6.06 -32.03 5.89
N THR A 234 7.38 -31.90 6.03
CA THR A 234 8.08 -32.12 7.31
C THR A 234 7.68 -31.08 8.38
N PRO A 235 7.75 -31.41 9.68
CA PRO A 235 7.47 -30.44 10.75
C PRO A 235 8.34 -29.18 10.68
N ALA A 236 9.60 -29.32 10.26
CA ALA A 236 10.51 -28.20 10.05
C ALA A 236 10.09 -27.30 8.87
N SER A 237 9.70 -27.89 7.73
CA SER A 237 9.14 -27.16 6.59
C SER A 237 7.87 -26.39 6.97
N ARG A 238 6.92 -27.05 7.66
CA ARG A 238 5.70 -26.41 8.19
C ARG A 238 6.01 -25.24 9.12
N ALA A 239 6.97 -25.39 10.04
CA ALA A 239 7.35 -24.32 10.95
C ALA A 239 8.03 -23.13 10.22
N GLY A 240 9.01 -23.40 9.35
CA GLY A 240 9.70 -22.36 8.59
C GLY A 240 8.76 -21.57 7.67
N THR A 241 7.88 -22.29 6.95
CA THR A 241 6.88 -21.67 6.09
C THR A 241 5.80 -20.92 6.87
N PHE A 242 5.35 -21.41 8.03
CA PHE A 242 4.48 -20.65 8.94
C PHE A 242 5.09 -19.29 9.33
N PHE A 243 6.34 -19.28 9.81
CA PHE A 243 6.97 -18.03 10.27
C PHE A 243 7.23 -17.06 9.12
N ALA A 244 7.65 -17.55 7.95
CA ALA A 244 7.80 -16.71 6.76
C ALA A 244 6.45 -16.16 6.27
N GLY A 245 5.42 -16.99 6.24
CA GLY A 245 4.03 -16.60 5.94
C GLY A 245 3.53 -15.52 6.90
N LEU A 246 3.81 -15.65 8.20
CA LEU A 246 3.49 -14.64 9.23
C LEU A 246 4.30 -13.35 9.06
N GLY A 247 5.55 -13.42 8.63
CA GLY A 247 6.34 -12.23 8.31
C GLY A 247 5.74 -11.43 7.16
N PHE A 248 5.44 -12.08 6.03
CA PHE A 248 4.78 -11.42 4.91
C PHE A 248 3.35 -10.99 5.23
N LEU A 249 2.62 -11.74 6.07
CA LEU A 249 1.31 -11.34 6.60
C LEU A 249 1.41 -9.96 7.27
N VAL A 250 2.42 -9.79 8.13
CA VAL A 250 2.72 -8.59 8.92
C VAL A 250 3.37 -7.46 8.08
N ASP A 251 4.08 -7.76 7.00
CA ASP A 251 4.64 -6.75 6.09
C ASP A 251 3.60 -6.13 5.16
N GLN A 252 2.86 -6.98 4.45
CA GLN A 252 1.70 -6.56 3.66
C GLN A 252 0.77 -5.71 4.53
N LEU A 253 0.63 -6.08 5.82
CA LEU A 253 -0.14 -5.44 6.90
C LEU A 253 0.22 -3.96 7.13
N ALA A 254 1.49 -3.59 6.97
CA ALA A 254 1.91 -2.21 6.98
C ALA A 254 1.62 -1.52 5.64
N LEU A 255 1.93 -2.20 4.51
CA LEU A 255 1.96 -1.60 3.18
C LEU A 255 0.61 -0.99 2.76
N CYS A 256 -0.45 -1.78 2.59
CA CYS A 256 -1.76 -1.21 2.18
C CYS A 256 -2.46 -0.36 3.27
N GLN A 257 -1.95 -0.29 4.50
CA GLN A 257 -2.42 0.65 5.52
C GLN A 257 -1.73 2.01 5.35
N MET A 258 -0.44 2.02 5.04
CA MET A 258 0.37 3.20 4.79
C MET A 258 0.09 3.80 3.40
N LEU A 259 0.29 3.00 2.35
CA LEU A 259 0.28 3.44 0.95
C LEU A 259 -1.14 3.61 0.39
N ASN A 260 -2.08 2.75 0.78
CA ASN A 260 -3.42 2.75 0.20
C ASN A 260 -4.43 3.39 1.18
N GLY A 261 -4.66 2.74 2.33
CA GLY A 261 -5.62 3.16 3.35
C GLY A 261 -5.48 4.62 3.77
N ILE A 262 -4.39 4.95 4.45
CA ILE A 262 -4.20 6.27 5.05
C ILE A 262 -4.03 7.37 4.00
N SER A 263 -3.28 7.14 2.91
CA SER A 263 -3.10 8.15 1.85
C SER A 263 -4.42 8.48 1.15
N THR A 264 -5.19 7.48 0.67
CA THR A 264 -6.55 7.73 0.17
C THR A 264 -7.46 8.34 1.24
N GLY A 265 -7.28 7.99 2.51
CA GLY A 265 -7.96 8.63 3.63
C GLY A 265 -7.71 10.14 3.71
N MET A 266 -6.47 10.59 3.46
CA MET A 266 -6.11 12.00 3.42
C MET A 266 -6.63 12.70 2.15
N ASP A 267 -6.51 12.08 0.97
CA ASP A 267 -7.11 12.60 -0.28
C ASP A 267 -8.63 12.82 -0.13
N MET A 268 -9.36 11.82 0.37
CA MET A 268 -10.81 11.91 0.53
C MET A 268 -11.22 12.92 1.62
N ALA A 269 -10.38 13.12 2.64
CA ALA A 269 -10.57 14.17 3.64
C ALA A 269 -10.27 15.57 3.07
N ALA A 270 -9.36 15.72 2.11
CA ALA A 270 -9.12 16.97 1.39
C ALA A 270 -10.27 17.30 0.40
N LEU A 271 -10.82 16.28 -0.27
CA LEU A 271 -11.95 16.42 -1.20
C LEU A 271 -13.27 16.78 -0.51
N CYS A 272 -13.57 16.14 0.64
CA CYS A 272 -14.86 16.27 1.33
C CYS A 272 -14.71 16.52 2.86
N PRO A 273 -13.96 17.54 3.30
CA PRO A 273 -13.55 17.73 4.71
C PRO A 273 -14.72 17.85 5.70
N LYS A 274 -15.88 18.34 5.25
CA LYS A 274 -17.09 18.43 6.07
C LYS A 274 -17.67 17.05 6.48
N TRP A 275 -17.41 16.01 5.70
CA TRP A 275 -18.11 14.72 5.80
C TRP A 275 -17.17 13.53 6.00
N ILE A 276 -15.99 13.58 5.39
CA ILE A 276 -15.00 12.49 5.39
C ILE A 276 -13.78 12.94 6.19
N ASN A 277 -13.39 12.10 7.16
CA ASN A 277 -12.08 12.16 7.81
C ASN A 277 -11.25 10.95 7.35
N ILE A 278 -9.95 10.95 7.68
CA ILE A 278 -9.00 9.91 7.21
C ILE A 278 -9.55 8.50 7.43
N ARG A 279 -10.05 8.20 8.64
CA ARG A 279 -10.65 6.90 8.98
C ARG A 279 -11.83 6.54 8.06
N ARG A 280 -12.79 7.46 7.87
CA ARG A 280 -13.93 7.27 6.97
C ARG A 280 -13.49 7.05 5.51
N GLY A 281 -12.45 7.75 5.06
CA GLY A 281 -11.86 7.55 3.73
C GLY A 281 -11.26 6.15 3.58
N CYS A 282 -10.48 5.67 4.56
CA CYS A 282 -9.98 4.30 4.59
C CYS A 282 -11.12 3.27 4.47
N TYR A 283 -12.22 3.45 5.21
CA TYR A 283 -13.38 2.56 5.15
C TYR A 283 -14.08 2.56 3.78
N ILE A 284 -14.20 3.73 3.13
CA ILE A 284 -14.79 3.81 1.79
C ILE A 284 -13.87 3.10 0.78
N LEU A 285 -12.55 3.30 0.87
CA LEU A 285 -11.58 2.54 0.08
C LEU A 285 -11.72 1.03 0.33
N THR A 286 -11.88 0.57 1.59
CA THR A 286 -12.11 -0.85 1.90
C THR A 286 -13.32 -1.40 1.15
N VAL A 287 -14.45 -0.72 1.20
CA VAL A 287 -15.69 -1.15 0.54
C VAL A 287 -15.54 -1.16 -0.98
N VAL A 288 -14.87 -0.15 -1.55
CA VAL A 288 -14.58 -0.07 -2.98
C VAL A 288 -13.63 -1.19 -3.41
N ALA A 289 -12.58 -1.49 -2.63
CA ALA A 289 -11.63 -2.57 -2.92
C ALA A 289 -12.28 -3.96 -2.89
N VAL A 290 -13.30 -4.16 -2.04
CA VAL A 290 -14.16 -5.36 -2.07
C VAL A 290 -15.03 -5.38 -3.34
N ALA A 291 -15.70 -4.26 -3.64
CA ALA A 291 -16.64 -4.14 -4.76
C ALA A 291 -15.99 -4.23 -6.15
N ILE A 292 -14.69 -3.97 -6.27
CA ILE A 292 -13.89 -4.16 -7.49
C ILE A 292 -13.69 -5.65 -7.82
N CYS A 293 -13.93 -6.58 -6.88
CA CYS A 293 -13.74 -8.03 -7.06
C CYS A 293 -12.33 -8.37 -7.59
N PRO A 294 -11.26 -8.07 -6.81
CA PRO A 294 -9.87 -8.00 -7.30
C PRO A 294 -9.31 -9.30 -7.88
N TRP A 295 -9.87 -10.46 -7.53
CA TRP A 295 -9.52 -11.76 -8.11
C TRP A 295 -9.66 -11.81 -9.63
N ASN A 296 -10.59 -11.03 -10.23
CA ASN A 296 -10.73 -10.91 -11.69
C ASN A 296 -9.52 -10.28 -12.40
N TYR A 297 -8.62 -9.61 -11.66
CA TYR A 297 -7.43 -8.96 -12.20
C TYR A 297 -6.15 -9.74 -11.88
N VAL A 298 -6.11 -10.44 -10.74
CA VAL A 298 -4.95 -11.24 -10.30
C VAL A 298 -4.74 -12.48 -11.18
N THR A 299 -5.80 -13.01 -11.79
CA THR A 299 -5.73 -14.16 -12.71
C THR A 299 -5.05 -13.86 -14.06
N ASN A 300 -4.73 -12.61 -14.38
CA ASN A 300 -3.99 -12.25 -15.60
C ASN A 300 -2.76 -11.37 -15.27
N PRO A 301 -1.56 -11.99 -15.12
CA PRO A 301 -0.32 -11.27 -14.81
C PRO A 301 0.04 -10.16 -15.81
N GLY A 302 -0.31 -10.34 -17.10
CA GLY A 302 -0.09 -9.32 -18.12
C GLY A 302 -0.91 -8.06 -17.85
N THR A 303 -2.22 -8.22 -17.58
CA THR A 303 -3.11 -7.10 -17.22
C THR A 303 -2.62 -6.35 -15.98
N PHE A 304 -2.15 -7.08 -14.96
CA PHE A 304 -1.61 -6.46 -13.73
C PHE A 304 -0.38 -5.59 -14.01
N ILE A 305 0.59 -6.09 -14.79
CA ILE A 305 1.81 -5.33 -15.16
C ILE A 305 1.46 -4.09 -16.00
N THR A 306 0.54 -4.21 -16.98
CA THR A 306 0.11 -3.09 -17.83
C THR A 306 -0.59 -1.97 -17.03
N VAL A 307 -1.37 -2.32 -16.00
CA VAL A 307 -1.99 -1.31 -15.12
C VAL A 307 -0.93 -0.57 -14.29
N LEU A 308 0.06 -1.29 -13.75
CA LEU A 308 1.14 -0.67 -12.97
C LEU A 308 2.06 0.24 -13.80
N SER A 309 2.44 -0.17 -15.01
CA SER A 309 3.25 0.68 -15.89
C SER A 309 2.46 1.92 -16.33
N GLY A 310 1.19 1.77 -16.70
CA GLY A 310 0.30 2.86 -17.05
C GLY A 310 0.13 3.90 -15.93
N TRP A 311 0.10 3.48 -14.66
CA TRP A 311 -0.05 4.43 -13.53
C TRP A 311 1.10 5.45 -13.47
N SER A 312 2.32 5.03 -13.80
CA SER A 312 3.51 5.92 -13.80
C SER A 312 3.42 7.04 -14.85
N VAL A 313 2.73 6.82 -15.96
CA VAL A 313 2.51 7.79 -17.05
C VAL A 313 1.66 8.98 -16.59
N PHE A 314 0.67 8.73 -15.73
CA PHE A 314 -0.21 9.79 -15.22
C PHE A 314 0.42 10.55 -14.04
N LEU A 315 1.12 9.84 -13.15
CA LEU A 315 1.68 10.42 -11.91
C LEU A 315 2.96 11.24 -12.14
N SER A 316 3.87 10.80 -13.03
CA SER A 316 5.16 11.47 -13.21
C SER A 316 5.02 12.94 -13.65
N PRO A 317 4.11 13.29 -14.59
CA PRO A 317 3.81 14.69 -14.92
C PRO A 317 3.16 15.48 -13.77
N MET A 318 2.36 14.85 -12.90
CA MET A 318 1.77 15.52 -11.73
C MET A 318 2.86 15.94 -10.73
N THR A 319 3.78 15.03 -10.39
CA THR A 319 4.94 15.33 -9.55
C THR A 319 5.79 16.45 -10.16
N GLY A 320 6.02 16.43 -11.48
CA GLY A 320 6.74 17.49 -12.19
C GLY A 320 6.07 18.87 -12.06
N ILE A 321 4.73 18.93 -12.11
CA ILE A 321 3.96 20.18 -11.94
C ILE A 321 4.08 20.69 -10.51
N VAL A 322 3.90 19.85 -9.49
CA VAL A 322 3.98 20.27 -8.07
C VAL A 322 5.38 20.78 -7.73
N VAL A 323 6.43 20.09 -8.16
CA VAL A 323 7.83 20.51 -7.97
C VAL A 323 8.11 21.84 -8.70
N SER A 324 7.58 22.03 -9.92
CA SER A 324 7.79 23.26 -10.70
C SER A 324 7.01 24.45 -10.13
N ASP A 325 5.77 24.25 -9.67
CA ASP A 325 4.96 25.26 -9.01
C ASP A 325 5.67 25.78 -7.74
N TYR A 326 6.15 24.87 -6.89
CA TYR A 326 6.84 25.25 -5.66
C TYR A 326 8.18 25.94 -5.91
N PHE A 327 9.11 25.32 -6.65
CA PHE A 327 10.49 25.82 -6.76
C PHE A 327 10.68 26.90 -7.85
N LEU A 328 10.00 26.80 -8.99
CA LEU A 328 10.25 27.69 -10.14
C LEU A 328 9.24 28.84 -10.21
N VAL A 329 7.95 28.56 -10.01
CA VAL A 329 6.90 29.59 -10.07
C VAL A 329 6.83 30.40 -8.78
N ARG A 330 6.83 29.73 -7.62
CA ARG A 330 6.65 30.36 -6.29
C ARG A 330 7.92 30.49 -5.47
N LYS A 331 9.05 29.92 -5.92
CA LYS A 331 10.37 30.06 -5.29
C LYS A 331 10.42 29.64 -3.80
N GLY A 332 9.53 28.74 -3.39
CA GLY A 332 9.38 28.27 -2.01
C GLY A 332 8.25 28.95 -1.20
N GLU A 333 7.57 29.96 -1.73
CA GLU A 333 6.60 30.76 -0.97
C GLU A 333 5.15 30.27 -1.15
N TYR A 334 4.57 29.70 -0.08
CA TYR A 334 3.16 29.28 -0.02
C TYR A 334 2.38 30.05 1.07
N HIS A 335 1.25 30.65 0.69
CA HIS A 335 0.32 31.32 1.58
C HIS A 335 -0.65 30.29 2.20
N ILE A 336 -0.27 29.68 3.32
CA ILE A 336 -1.02 28.57 3.94
C ILE A 336 -2.50 28.94 4.21
N GLY A 337 -2.82 30.18 4.58
CA GLY A 337 -4.20 30.61 4.81
C GLY A 337 -5.10 30.53 3.56
N ASP A 338 -4.57 30.92 2.41
CA ASP A 338 -5.30 30.94 1.14
C ASP A 338 -5.64 29.53 0.64
N MET A 339 -4.85 28.52 1.02
CA MET A 339 -5.09 27.11 0.66
C MET A 339 -6.41 26.55 1.22
N TYR A 340 -6.94 27.15 2.29
CA TYR A 340 -8.20 26.73 2.93
C TYR A 340 -9.38 27.67 2.59
N MET A 341 -9.18 28.66 1.71
CA MET A 341 -10.23 29.60 1.28
C MET A 341 -10.85 29.19 -0.07
N GLY A 342 -11.98 28.49 -0.02
CA GLY A 342 -12.78 28.17 -1.20
C GLY A 342 -13.61 29.34 -1.75
N ASN A 343 -12.97 30.49 -2.01
CA ASN A 343 -13.60 31.67 -2.62
C ASN A 343 -12.56 32.57 -3.31
N SER A 344 -13.04 33.60 -4.03
CA SER A 344 -12.25 34.53 -4.86
C SER A 344 -11.24 35.42 -4.13
N HIS A 345 -11.12 35.35 -2.80
CA HIS A 345 -10.04 36.02 -2.06
C HIS A 345 -8.78 35.16 -1.93
N SER A 346 -8.82 33.88 -2.28
CA SER A 346 -7.64 33.00 -2.29
C SER A 346 -6.74 33.26 -3.50
N ALA A 347 -5.42 33.40 -3.29
CA ALA A 347 -4.43 33.37 -4.37
C ALA A 347 -4.41 32.06 -5.18
N TYR A 348 -5.12 31.02 -4.72
CA TYR A 348 -5.28 29.73 -5.40
C TYR A 348 -6.69 29.52 -5.99
N TRP A 349 -7.54 30.56 -6.06
CA TRP A 349 -8.90 30.42 -6.61
C TRP A 349 -8.94 30.24 -8.12
N TYR A 350 -8.07 30.92 -8.89
CA TYR A 350 -8.06 30.87 -10.36
C TYR A 350 -9.47 31.06 -10.98
N ASP A 351 -9.79 30.30 -12.03
CA ASP A 351 -11.09 30.31 -12.71
C ASP A 351 -12.09 29.43 -11.93
N PHE A 352 -12.73 29.99 -10.90
CA PHE A 352 -13.77 29.34 -10.07
C PHE A 352 -13.32 28.05 -9.35
N GLY A 353 -12.08 28.04 -8.84
CA GLY A 353 -11.44 26.88 -8.20
C GLY A 353 -10.62 26.02 -9.17
N PHE A 354 -10.56 26.37 -10.46
CA PHE A 354 -9.93 25.56 -11.50
C PHE A 354 -8.74 26.28 -12.16
N ASN A 355 -7.59 25.61 -12.22
CA ASN A 355 -6.42 26.08 -12.96
C ASN A 355 -6.21 25.23 -14.23
N TRP A 356 -6.82 25.66 -15.34
CA TRP A 356 -6.73 24.96 -16.62
C TRP A 356 -5.29 24.82 -17.13
N ARG A 357 -4.38 25.73 -16.76
CA ARG A 357 -2.98 25.72 -17.21
C ARG A 357 -2.23 24.51 -16.65
N CYS A 358 -2.53 24.09 -15.42
CA CYS A 358 -2.00 22.85 -14.84
C CYS A 358 -2.50 21.62 -15.59
N PHE A 359 -3.77 21.57 -15.99
CA PHE A 359 -4.30 20.48 -16.82
C PHE A 359 -3.67 20.46 -18.22
N SER A 360 -3.46 21.61 -18.86
CA SER A 360 -2.73 21.67 -20.13
C SER A 360 -1.28 21.19 -20.00
N ALA A 361 -0.56 21.60 -18.95
CA ALA A 361 0.80 21.12 -18.69
C ALA A 361 0.84 19.60 -18.42
N TRP A 362 -0.14 19.07 -17.68
CA TRP A 362 -0.26 17.64 -17.41
C TRP A 362 -0.49 16.83 -18.67
N ILE A 363 -1.43 17.27 -19.53
CA ILE A 363 -1.70 16.65 -20.83
C ILE A 363 -0.46 16.68 -21.73
N LEU A 364 0.27 17.80 -21.76
CA LEU A 364 1.50 17.93 -22.57
C LEU A 364 2.64 17.02 -22.07
N GLY A 365 2.76 16.79 -20.76
CA GLY A 365 3.72 15.84 -20.20
C GLY A 365 3.32 14.37 -20.36
N MET A 366 2.01 14.08 -20.33
CA MET A 366 1.43 12.74 -20.43
C MET A 366 1.31 12.23 -21.87
N ALA A 367 0.86 13.07 -22.81
CA ALA A 367 0.50 12.64 -24.17
C ALA A 367 1.65 11.98 -24.98
N PRO A 368 2.94 12.37 -24.84
CA PRO A 368 4.04 11.65 -25.47
C PRO A 368 4.23 10.22 -24.94
N LEU A 369 3.92 10.01 -23.66
CA LEU A 369 4.10 8.75 -22.94
C LEU A 369 2.95 7.74 -23.18
N LEU A 370 1.87 8.16 -23.85
CA LEU A 370 0.74 7.31 -24.26
C LEU A 370 0.91 6.72 -25.67
N ARG A 371 2.11 6.84 -26.28
CA ARG A 371 2.42 6.36 -27.64
C ARG A 371 3.46 5.24 -27.69
N THR A 372 3.65 4.55 -26.56
CA THR A 372 4.51 3.37 -26.38
C THR A 372 3.68 2.21 -25.87
#